data_AF-A0A9E5S5A9-F1
#
_entry.id   AF-A0A9E5S5A9-F1
#
_cell.length_a   1.000
_cell.length_b   1.000
_cell.length_c   1.000
_cell.angle_alpha   90.00
_cell.angle_beta   90.00
_cell.angle_gamma   90.00
#
_symmetry.space_group_name_H-M   'P 1'
#
loop_
_entity.id
_entity.type
_entity.pdbx_description
1 polymer ?
#
loop_
_entity_poly.entity_id
_entity_poly.type
_entity_poly.pdbx_seq_one_letter_code
_entity_poly.pdbx_strand_id
1 'polypeptide(L)'
;DLPTPVKYFNPTIREAYQAVESVAARKLLAMLPEDLAPGWEPYLLPNLDDPSVAATYRLVKAADRISAYIKCIDEEKAGNREFRQAQHGIKADLDRLGAELPEVRLFVETFLPPFQLSLDELQW
;
A
#
# COMPACT_ATOMS: atom_id res chain seq x y z
N ASP A 1 -0.59 -13.30 -6.03
CA ASP A 1 -0.39 -12.39 -4.89
C ASP A 1 -0.24 -13.23 -3.63
N LEU A 2 0.67 -12.88 -2.72
CA LEU A 2 0.83 -13.61 -1.45
C LEU A 2 0.30 -12.76 -0.30
N PRO A 3 -0.40 -13.35 0.67
CA PRO A 3 -0.99 -12.60 1.76
C PRO A 3 0.09 -11.90 2.60
N THR A 4 -0.19 -10.67 3.01
CA THR A 4 0.69 -9.78 3.78
C THR A 4 1.47 -10.47 4.92
N PRO A 5 0.88 -11.39 5.73
CA PRO A 5 1.61 -12.06 6.81
C PRO A 5 2.79 -12.92 6.33
N VAL A 6 2.70 -13.52 5.13
CA VAL A 6 3.77 -14.36 4.57
C VAL A 6 4.89 -13.50 4.00
N LYS A 7 4.56 -12.36 3.38
CA LYS A 7 5.54 -11.43 2.80
C LYS A 7 6.48 -10.81 3.84
N TYR A 8 6.04 -10.70 5.09
CA TYR A 8 6.80 -10.09 6.20
C TYR A 8 7.16 -11.06 7.33
N PHE A 9 7.00 -12.38 7.12
CA PHE A 9 7.20 -13.39 8.17
C PHE A 9 8.62 -13.41 8.73
N ASN A 10 9.64 -13.28 7.87
CA ASN A 10 11.02 -13.08 8.31
C ASN A 10 11.81 -12.17 7.34
N PRO A 11 12.95 -11.61 7.78
CA PRO A 11 13.78 -10.72 6.95
C PRO A 11 14.26 -11.38 5.66
N THR A 12 14.66 -12.66 5.72
CA THR A 12 15.16 -13.42 4.55
C THR A 12 14.12 -13.56 3.45
N ILE A 13 12.86 -13.84 3.82
CA ILE A 13 11.74 -13.96 2.89
C ILE A 13 11.45 -12.59 2.29
N ARG A 14 11.45 -11.53 3.09
CA ARG A 14 11.24 -10.16 2.61
C ARG A 14 12.31 -9.75 1.58
N GLU A 15 13.57 -10.03 1.86
CA GLU A 15 14.69 -9.77 0.94
C GLU A 15 14.54 -10.59 -0.35
N ALA A 16 14.20 -11.87 -0.23
CA ALA A 16 13.94 -12.72 -1.40
C ALA A 16 12.79 -12.17 -2.25
N TYR A 17 11.72 -11.66 -1.63
CA TYR A 17 10.63 -11.00 -2.36
C TYR A 17 11.09 -9.73 -3.08
N GLN A 18 11.87 -8.87 -2.40
CA GLN A 18 12.40 -7.66 -3.02
C GLN A 18 13.32 -7.98 -4.21
N ALA A 19 14.11 -9.05 -4.10
CA ALA A 19 14.92 -9.54 -5.21
C ALA A 19 14.05 -10.00 -6.39
N VAL A 20 12.98 -10.76 -6.13
CA VAL A 20 12.03 -11.19 -7.17
C VAL A 20 11.33 -10.00 -7.82
N GLU A 21 10.84 -9.03 -7.04
CA GLU A 21 10.23 -7.79 -7.53
C GLU A 21 11.22 -7.01 -8.42
N SER A 22 12.48 -6.90 -8.00
CA SER A 22 13.53 -6.22 -8.78
C SER A 22 13.83 -6.92 -10.10
N VAL A 23 13.88 -8.25 -10.12
CA VAL A 23 14.05 -9.03 -11.36
C VAL A 23 12.86 -8.83 -12.29
N ALA A 24 11.63 -8.84 -11.76
CA ALA A 24 10.43 -8.58 -12.54
C ALA A 24 10.42 -7.16 -13.14
N ALA A 25 10.77 -6.14 -12.35
CA ALA A 25 10.88 -4.77 -12.80
C ALA A 25 11.91 -4.61 -13.93
N ARG A 26 13.11 -5.21 -13.80
CA ARG A 26 14.13 -5.20 -14.87
C ARG A 26 13.65 -5.90 -16.15
N LYS A 27 12.89 -6.99 -16.02
CA LYS A 27 12.28 -7.66 -17.19
C LYS A 27 11.27 -6.76 -17.88
N LEU A 28 10.42 -6.06 -17.12
CA LEU A 28 9.46 -5.09 -17.69
C LEU A 28 10.19 -3.96 -18.43
N LEU A 29 11.27 -3.42 -17.86
CA LEU A 29 12.09 -2.40 -18.52
C LEU A 29 12.71 -2.91 -19.83
N ALA A 30 13.22 -4.15 -19.84
CA ALA A 30 13.79 -4.75 -21.05
C ALA A 30 12.76 -5.07 -22.14
N MET A 31 11.46 -5.03 -21.83
CA MET A 31 10.38 -5.17 -22.81
C MET A 31 9.99 -3.82 -23.44
N LEU A 32 10.43 -2.70 -22.88
CA LEU A 32 10.16 -1.38 -23.43
C LEU A 32 11.15 -1.06 -24.57
N PRO A 33 10.73 -0.26 -25.57
CA PRO A 33 11.64 0.39 -26.51
C PRO A 33 12.79 1.15 -25.80
N GLU A 34 13.98 1.18 -26.40
CA GLU A 34 15.18 1.76 -25.81
C GLU A 34 15.03 3.24 -25.45
N ASP A 35 14.23 3.99 -26.21
CA ASP A 35 13.93 5.41 -25.98
C ASP A 35 12.95 5.63 -24.80
N LEU A 36 12.13 4.63 -24.47
CA LEU A 36 11.16 4.70 -23.38
C LEU A 36 11.71 4.16 -22.06
N ALA A 37 12.53 3.11 -22.09
CA ALA A 37 13.00 2.44 -20.87
C ALA A 37 13.60 3.39 -19.82
N PRO A 38 14.48 4.37 -20.18
CA PRO A 38 15.05 5.30 -19.20
C PRO A 38 14.00 6.18 -18.51
N GLY A 39 12.90 6.51 -19.20
CA GLY A 39 11.82 7.31 -18.63
C GLY A 39 10.96 6.56 -17.61
N TRP A 40 10.89 5.23 -17.70
CA TRP A 40 10.10 4.38 -16.81
C TRP A 40 10.90 3.81 -15.64
N GLU A 41 12.22 3.72 -15.77
CA GLU A 41 13.10 3.14 -14.76
C GLU A 41 12.91 3.73 -13.35
N PRO A 42 12.82 5.06 -13.14
CA PRO A 42 12.65 5.63 -11.79
C PRO A 42 11.35 5.22 -11.09
N TYR A 43 10.34 4.78 -11.84
CA TYR A 43 9.04 4.37 -11.28
C TYR A 43 9.00 2.87 -10.97
N LEU A 44 9.70 2.05 -11.76
CA LEU A 44 9.79 0.60 -11.56
C LEU A 44 10.91 0.20 -10.58
N LEU A 45 11.99 0.97 -10.55
CA LEU A 45 13.16 0.80 -9.70
C LEU A 45 13.52 2.15 -9.05
N PRO A 46 12.70 2.63 -8.10
CA PRO A 46 12.91 3.93 -7.48
C PRO A 46 14.23 3.97 -6.70
N ASN A 47 15.00 5.06 -6.88
CA ASN A 47 16.19 5.32 -6.08
C ASN A 47 15.80 5.82 -4.68
N LEU A 48 15.78 4.90 -3.71
CA LEU A 48 15.41 5.24 -2.32
C LEU A 48 16.53 5.95 -1.54
N ASP A 49 17.72 6.12 -2.12
CA ASP A 49 18.78 6.96 -1.53
C ASP A 49 18.52 8.47 -1.78
N ASP A 50 17.68 8.81 -2.76
CA ASP A 50 17.18 10.18 -2.94
C ASP A 50 16.11 10.46 -1.87
N PRO A 51 16.32 11.45 -0.97
CA PRO A 51 15.37 11.74 0.11
C PRO A 51 13.97 12.13 -0.40
N SER A 52 13.88 12.81 -1.54
CA SER A 52 12.58 13.21 -2.12
C SER A 52 11.83 11.99 -2.65
N VAL A 53 12.52 11.09 -3.35
CA VAL A 53 11.92 9.86 -3.85
C VAL A 53 11.51 8.96 -2.70
N ALA A 54 12.34 8.83 -1.67
CA ALA A 54 12.04 8.06 -0.47
C ALA A 54 10.80 8.59 0.27
N ALA A 55 10.67 9.91 0.40
CA ALA A 55 9.50 10.54 1.00
C ALA A 55 8.22 10.24 0.20
N THR A 56 8.24 10.42 -1.13
CA THR A 56 7.10 10.08 -1.99
C THR A 56 6.77 8.59 -1.93
N TYR A 57 7.77 7.71 -1.95
CA TYR A 57 7.57 6.27 -1.84
C TYR A 57 6.89 5.88 -0.52
N ARG A 58 7.27 6.54 0.58
CA ARG A 58 6.63 6.33 1.89
C ARG A 58 5.15 6.74 1.88
N LEU A 59 4.81 7.85 1.24
CA LEU A 59 3.41 8.27 1.05
C LEU A 59 2.62 7.25 0.23
N VAL A 60 3.19 6.76 -0.88
CA VAL A 60 2.54 5.74 -1.72
C VAL A 60 2.31 4.45 -0.92
N LYS A 61 3.27 4.02 -0.09
CA LYS A 61 3.09 2.86 0.80
C LYS A 61 2.00 3.08 1.85
N ALA A 62 1.86 4.29 2.38
CA ALA A 62 0.77 4.60 3.30
C ALA A 62 -0.59 4.59 2.58
N ALA A 63 -0.67 5.14 1.37
CA ALA A 63 -1.88 5.12 0.55
C ALA A 63 -2.31 3.69 0.15
N ASP A 64 -1.36 2.82 -0.18
CA ASP A 64 -1.59 1.38 -0.41
C ASP A 64 -2.20 0.72 0.84
N ARG A 65 -1.67 1.05 2.03
CA ARG A 65 -2.19 0.53 3.30
C ARG A 65 -3.61 1.02 3.60
N ILE A 66 -3.93 2.30 3.31
CA ILE A 66 -5.28 2.86 3.41
C ILE A 66 -6.23 2.13 2.46
N SER A 67 -5.81 1.91 1.21
CA SER A 67 -6.60 1.21 0.20
C SER A 67 -6.92 -0.22 0.61
N ALA A 68 -5.94 -0.92 1.20
CA ALA A 68 -6.15 -2.25 1.77
C ALA A 68 -7.16 -2.24 2.93
N TYR A 69 -7.17 -1.18 3.76
CA TYR A 69 -8.16 -1.03 4.84
C TYR A 69 -9.57 -0.81 4.31
N ILE A 70 -9.73 0.09 3.32
CA ILE A 70 -11.01 0.35 2.66
C ILE A 70 -11.55 -0.95 2.03
N LYS A 71 -10.68 -1.71 1.36
CA LYS A 71 -11.05 -3.01 0.81
C LYS A 71 -11.58 -3.97 1.89
N CYS A 72 -10.99 -3.97 3.09
CA CYS A 72 -11.50 -4.79 4.20
C CYS A 72 -12.89 -4.33 4.67
N ILE A 73 -13.15 -3.02 4.71
CA ILE A 73 -14.47 -2.48 5.04
C ILE A 73 -15.51 -2.94 4.01
N ASP A 74 -15.19 -2.85 2.72
CA ASP A 74 -16.08 -3.25 1.64
C ASP A 74 -16.40 -4.76 1.68
N GLU A 75 -15.40 -5.60 1.97
CA GLU A 75 -15.60 -7.04 2.14
C GLU A 75 -16.48 -7.35 3.36
N GLU A 76 -16.28 -6.67 4.49
CA GLU A 76 -17.12 -6.85 5.67
C GLU A 76 -18.58 -6.44 5.40
N LYS A 77 -18.80 -5.33 4.68
CA LYS A 77 -20.12 -4.91 4.20
C LYS A 77 -20.78 -5.90 3.25
N ALA A 78 -19.99 -6.55 2.40
CA ALA A 78 -20.45 -7.64 1.54
C ALA A 78 -20.77 -8.94 2.32
N GLY A 79 -20.59 -8.94 3.64
CA GLY A 79 -20.82 -10.09 4.52
C GLY A 79 -19.62 -11.03 4.65
N ASN A 80 -18.48 -10.70 4.01
CA ASN A 80 -17.26 -11.48 4.08
C ASN A 80 -16.45 -11.15 5.35
N ARG A 81 -16.49 -12.07 6.31
CA ARG A 81 -15.86 -11.91 7.63
C ARG A 81 -14.40 -12.37 7.69
N GLU A 82 -13.86 -12.96 6.61
CA GLU A 82 -12.47 -13.43 6.55
C GLU A 82 -11.47 -12.27 6.70
N PHE A 83 -11.88 -11.05 6.35
CA PHE A 83 -11.02 -9.87 6.37
C PHE A 83 -10.93 -9.16 7.73
N ARG A 84 -11.74 -9.53 8.74
CA ARG A 84 -11.73 -8.81 10.04
C ARG A 84 -10.37 -8.80 10.72
N GLN A 85 -9.66 -9.93 10.72
CA GLN A 85 -8.34 -10.00 11.34
C GLN A 85 -7.34 -9.11 10.60
N ALA A 86 -7.39 -9.09 9.26
CA ALA A 86 -6.57 -8.22 8.44
C ALA A 86 -6.89 -6.74 8.69
N GLN A 87 -8.18 -6.40 8.78
CA GLN A 87 -8.66 -5.04 9.06
C GLN A 87 -8.13 -4.50 10.39
N HIS A 88 -8.17 -5.30 11.46
CA HIS A 88 -7.62 -4.90 12.76
C HIS A 88 -6.11 -4.66 12.70
N GLY A 89 -5.35 -5.56 12.05
CA GLY A 89 -3.91 -5.40 11.88
C GLY A 89 -3.56 -4.16 11.04
N ILE A 90 -4.27 -3.95 9.93
CA ILE A 90 -4.09 -2.78 9.07
C ILE A 90 -4.45 -1.48 9.80
N LYS A 91 -5.51 -1.46 10.63
CA LYS A 91 -5.86 -0.28 11.42
C LYS A 91 -4.73 0.11 12.38
N ALA A 92 -4.15 -0.86 13.09
CA ALA A 92 -3.02 -0.62 13.97
C ALA A 92 -1.78 -0.12 13.22
N ASP A 93 -1.54 -0.63 11.99
CA ASP A 93 -0.48 -0.11 11.12
C ASP A 93 -0.74 1.35 10.72
N LEU A 94 -1.99 1.69 10.35
CA LEU A 94 -2.38 3.06 10.01
C LEU A 94 -2.27 4.02 11.20
N ASP A 95 -2.60 3.59 12.41
CA ASP A 95 -2.45 4.41 13.62
C ASP A 95 -0.97 4.71 13.92
N ARG A 96 -0.09 3.72 13.75
CA ARG A 96 1.36 3.93 13.86
C ARG A 96 1.89 4.87 12.78
N LEU A 97 1.47 4.66 11.53
CA LEU A 97 1.85 5.54 10.42
C LEU A 97 1.35 6.98 10.66
N GLY A 98 0.14 7.16 11.17
CA GLY A 98 -0.44 8.47 11.49
C GLY A 98 0.29 9.24 12.60
N ALA A 99 1.02 8.54 13.49
CA ALA A 99 1.89 9.19 14.46
C ALA A 99 3.12 9.86 13.82
N GLU A 100 3.56 9.34 12.66
CA GLU A 100 4.75 9.81 11.94
C GLU A 100 4.40 10.68 10.73
N LEU A 101 3.21 10.50 10.15
CA LEU A 101 2.73 11.12 8.91
C LEU A 101 1.39 11.83 9.16
N PRO A 102 1.38 13.16 9.37
CA PRO A 102 0.17 13.89 9.72
C PRO A 102 -0.92 13.81 8.65
N GLU A 103 -0.55 13.69 7.38
CA GLU A 103 -1.46 13.48 6.25
C GLU A 103 -2.21 12.14 6.34
N VAL A 104 -1.56 11.08 6.83
CA VAL A 104 -2.20 9.78 7.06
C VAL A 104 -3.21 9.90 8.18
N ARG A 105 -2.84 10.54 9.30
CA ARG A 105 -3.76 10.79 10.42
C ARG A 105 -4.97 11.59 9.96
N LEU A 106 -4.75 12.69 9.25
CA LEU A 106 -5.82 13.53 8.70
C LEU A 106 -6.78 12.70 7.85
N PHE A 107 -6.24 11.84 6.97
CA PHE A 107 -7.06 10.99 6.12
C PHE A 107 -7.88 9.98 6.93
N VAL A 108 -7.24 9.30 7.88
CA VAL A 108 -7.87 8.30 8.73
C VAL A 108 -8.98 8.90 9.58
N GLU A 109 -8.81 10.11 10.10
CA GLU A 109 -9.79 10.76 10.98
C GLU A 109 -10.90 11.47 10.20
N THR A 110 -10.59 12.04 9.04
CA THR A 110 -11.53 12.92 8.31
C THR A 110 -12.23 12.21 7.16
N PHE A 111 -11.47 11.44 6.36
CA PHE A 111 -11.96 10.90 5.08
C PHE A 111 -12.33 9.41 5.17
N LEU A 112 -11.78 8.68 6.14
CA LEU A 112 -12.06 7.25 6.31
C LEU A 112 -13.43 6.91 6.90
N PRO A 113 -13.99 7.67 7.88
CA PRO A 113 -15.26 7.29 8.52
C PRO A 113 -16.44 7.11 7.53
N PRO A 114 -16.62 7.96 6.50
CA PRO A 114 -17.67 7.76 5.51
C PRO A 114 -17.61 6.42 4.76
N PHE A 115 -16.44 5.78 4.63
CA PHE A 115 -16.33 4.47 3.98
C PHE A 115 -17.05 3.36 4.76
N GLN A 116 -17.31 3.55 6.06
CA GLN A 116 -18.05 2.59 6.88
C GLN A 116 -19.56 2.71 6.71
N LEU A 117 -20.05 3.84 6.18
CA LEU A 117 -21.47 4.14 6.03
C LEU A 117 -22.06 3.46 4.80
N SER A 118 -23.28 2.94 4.91
CA SER A 118 -24.10 2.54 3.76
C SER A 118 -24.45 3.74 2.88
N LEU A 119 -24.94 3.47 1.66
CA LEU A 119 -25.36 4.54 0.74
C LEU A 119 -26.44 5.44 1.33
N ASP A 120 -27.35 4.88 2.12
CA ASP A 120 -28.44 5.64 2.77
C ASP A 120 -27.92 6.50 3.94
N GLU A 121 -26.80 6.12 4.56
CA GLU A 121 -26.15 6.85 5.65
C GLU A 121 -25.23 7.98 5.14
N LEU A 122 -24.87 7.98 3.85
CA LEU A 122 -24.15 9.09 3.22
C LEU A 122 -25.11 10.29 3.06
N GLN A 123 -25.08 11.20 4.04
CA GLN A 123 -25.77 12.47 3.95
C GLN A 123 -24.94 13.44 3.10
N TRP A 124 -25.48 13.82 1.94
CA TRP A 124 -24.89 14.76 0.99
C TRP A 124 -25.29 16.21 1.28
#